data_AF-A0A2V9KKF1-F1
#
_entry.id   AF-A0A2V9KKF1-F1
#
_cell.length_a   1.000
_cell.length_b   1.000
_cell.length_c   1.000
_cell.angle_alpha   90.00
_cell.angle_beta   90.00
_cell.angle_gamma   90.00
#
_symmetry.space_group_name_H-M   'P 1'
#
loop_
_entity.id
_entity.type
_entity.pdbx_description
1 polymer ?
#
loop_
_entity_poly.entity_id
_entity_poly.type
_entity_poly.pdbx_seq_one_letter_code
_entity_poly.pdbx_strand_id
1 'polypeptide(L)' 'MKLHDLVVTSRRVGETSRRLEKIALVADLLGRAAPDEVPIVVDYLSGSLRQGKVGVGYAMFRE' A
#
# COMPACT_ATOMS: atom_id res chain seq x y z
N MET A 1 2.32 10.10 8.29
CA MET A 1 2.16 8.65 8.59
C MET A 1 3.49 7.92 8.40
N LYS A 2 3.73 6.78 9.07
CA LYS A 2 4.98 5.99 8.86
C LYS A 2 4.78 4.90 7.81
N LEU A 3 5.86 4.54 7.10
CA LEU A 3 5.86 3.43 6.13
C LEU A 3 5.41 2.10 6.76
N HIS A 4 5.75 1.87 8.03
CA HIS A 4 5.29 0.71 8.80
C HIS A 4 3.78 0.54 8.78
N ASP A 5 3.01 1.63 8.94
CA ASP A 5 1.55 1.58 9.03
C ASP A 5 0.94 1.10 7.71
N LEU A 6 1.49 1.59 6.60
CA LEU A 6 1.11 1.19 5.24
C LEU A 6 1.41 -0.30 4.98
N VAL A 7 2.60 -0.77 5.35
CA VAL A 7 3.01 -2.17 5.17
C VAL A 7 2.12 -3.12 5.99
N VAL A 8 1.84 -2.76 7.25
CA VAL A 8 0.95 -3.54 8.11
C VAL A 8 -0.47 -3.61 7.53
N THR A 9 -1.02 -2.49 7.07
CA THR A 9 -2.35 -2.48 6.42
C THR A 9 -2.36 -3.30 5.14
N SER A 10 -1.35 -3.17 4.28
CA SER A 10 -1.23 -3.96 3.04
C SER A 10 -1.23 -5.46 3.32
N ARG A 11 -0.46 -5.91 4.32
CA ARG A 11 -0.45 -7.31 4.75
C ARG A 11 -1.82 -7.79 5.21
N ARG A 12 -2.49 -7.04 6.08
CA ARG A 12 -3.84 -7.38 6.58
C ARG A 12 -4.85 -7.47 5.44
N VAL A 13 -4.82 -6.52 4.50
CA VAL A 13 -5.68 -6.56 3.31
C VAL A 13 -5.42 -7.82 2.46
N GLY A 14 -4.17 -8.27 2.35
CA GLY A 14 -3.79 -9.51 1.69
C GLY A 14 -4.30 -10.77 2.40
N GLU A 15 -4.29 -10.77 3.74
CA GLU A 15 -4.75 -11.88 4.58
C GLU A 15 -6.28 -11.99 4.67
N THR A 16 -7.01 -10.87 4.56
CA THR A 16 -8.48 -10.82 4.64
C THR A 16 -9.16 -11.30 3.34
N SER A 17 -10.21 -12.11 3.44
CA SER A 17 -11.05 -12.52 2.29
C SER A 17 -12.31 -11.67 2.11
N ARG A 18 -12.76 -10.96 3.15
CA ARG A 18 -13.99 -10.16 3.14
C ARG A 18 -13.76 -8.76 2.57
N ARG A 19 -14.46 -8.44 1.48
CA ARG A 19 -14.32 -7.13 0.80
C ARG A 19 -14.59 -5.93 1.71
N LEU A 20 -15.64 -5.98 2.53
CA LEU A 20 -15.98 -4.87 3.43
C LEU A 20 -14.90 -4.62 4.48
N GLU A 21 -14.26 -5.67 4.98
CA GLU A 21 -13.17 -5.57 5.93
C GLU A 21 -11.91 -4.98 5.28
N LYS A 22 -11.60 -5.37 4.03
CA LYS A 22 -10.54 -4.70 3.26
C LYS A 22 -10.82 -3.20 3.08
N ILE A 23 -12.06 -2.82 2.76
CA ILE A 23 -12.46 -1.41 2.64
C ILE A 23 -12.25 -0.68 3.96
N ALA A 24 -12.67 -1.27 5.09
CA ALA A 24 -12.50 -0.66 6.41
C ALA A 24 -11.02 -0.44 6.75
N LEU A 25 -10.15 -1.42 6.45
CA LEU A 25 -8.69 -1.31 6.67
C LEU A 25 -8.06 -0.18 5.85
N VAL A 26 -8.45 -0.05 4.58
CA VAL A 26 -7.96 1.02 3.69
C VAL A 26 -8.50 2.38 4.14
N ALA A 27 -9.78 2.46 4.48
CA ALA A 27 -10.41 3.70 4.95
C ALA A 27 -9.78 4.20 6.26
N ASP A 28 -9.52 3.32 7.22
CA ASP A 28 -8.81 3.67 8.47
C ASP A 28 -7.41 4.24 8.19
N LEU A 29 -6.64 3.58 7.32
CA LEU A 29 -5.30 4.06 6.97
C LEU A 29 -5.36 5.45 6.32
N LEU A 30 -6.25 5.64 5.35
CA LEU A 30 -6.40 6.93 4.65
C LEU A 30 -6.92 8.02 5.59
N GLY A 31 -7.78 7.70 6.55
CA GLY A 31 -8.26 8.64 7.56
C GLY A 31 -7.16 9.11 8.54
N ARG A 32 -6.07 8.36 8.68
CA ARG A 32 -4.90 8.72 9.51
C ARG A 32 -3.79 9.43 8.74
N ALA A 33 -3.84 9.43 7.41
CA ALA A 33 -2.85 10.09 6.56
C ALA A 33 -3.11 11.62 6.54
N ALA A 34 -2.04 12.42 6.51
CA ALA A 34 -2.20 13.83 6.20
C ALA A 34 -2.70 14.02 4.75
N PRO A 35 -3.43 15.09 4.42
CA PRO A 35 -4.01 15.27 3.09
C PRO A 35 -3.01 15.18 1.92
N ASP A 36 -1.78 15.67 2.13
CA ASP A 36 -0.67 15.62 1.19
C ASP A 36 -0.02 14.22 1.08
N GLU A 37 -0.22 13.37 2.08
CA GLU A 37 0.24 11.97 2.07
C GLU A 37 -0.74 11.03 1.36
N VAL A 38 -2.02 11.39 1.24
CA VAL A 38 -3.05 10.52 0.62
C VAL A 38 -2.66 10.03 -0.78
N PRO A 39 -2.18 10.87 -1.72
CA PRO A 39 -1.84 10.41 -3.07
C PRO A 39 -0.75 9.34 -3.06
N ILE A 40 0.31 9.52 -2.27
CA ILE A 40 1.42 8.57 -2.21
C ILE A 40 0.97 7.25 -1.57
N VAL A 41 0.11 7.29 -0.54
CA VAL A 41 -0.44 6.09 0.10
C VAL A 41 -1.27 5.26 -0.87
N VAL A 42 -2.11 5.92 -1.67
CA VAL A 42 -2.92 5.26 -2.70
C VAL A 42 -2.04 4.61 -3.76
N ASP A 43 -1.00 5.30 -4.23
CA ASP A 43 -0.07 4.76 -5.21
C ASP A 43 0.56 3.45 -4.70
N TYR A 44 1.13 3.46 -3.50
CA TYR A 44 1.75 2.26 -2.93
C TYR A 44 0.75 1.11 -2.71
N LEU A 45 -0.46 1.38 -2.20
CA LEU A 45 -1.48 0.34 -2.02
C LEU A 45 -1.94 -0.27 -3.35
N SER A 46 -1.90 0.51 -4.44
CA SER A 46 -2.25 0.05 -5.78
C SER A 46 -1.11 -0.70 -6.50
N GLY A 47 0.08 -0.78 -5.89
CA GLY A 47 1.27 -1.32 -6.55
C GLY A 47 1.88 -0.37 -7.60
N SER A 48 1.50 0.91 -7.55
CA SER A 48 2.03 1.95 -8.42
C SER A 48 3.13 2.76 -7.72
N LEU A 49 4.03 3.33 -8.50
CA LEU A 49 5.07 4.23 -8.01
C LEU A 49 5.00 5.54 -8.80
N ARG A 50 5.14 6.67 -8.11
CA ARG A 50 5.16 8.01 -8.72
C ARG A 50 6.27 8.18 -9.75
N GLN A 51 7.38 7.48 -9.54
CA GLN A 51 8.56 7.47 -10.38
C GLN A 51 8.40 6.59 -11.64
N GLY A 52 7.29 5.85 -11.75
CA GLY A 52 7.07 4.87 -12.79
C GLY A 52 7.82 3.55 -12.54
N LYS A 53 8.15 2.82 -13.62
CA LYS A 53 8.80 1.52 -13.52
C LYS A 53 10.25 1.69 -13.04
N VAL A 54 10.62 0.94 -11.99
CA VAL A 54 12.01 0.91 -11.47
C VAL A 54 12.95 0.13 -12.40
N GLY A 55 12.41 -0.61 -13.38
CA GLY A 55 13.20 -1.46 -14.26
C GLY A 55 13.68 -2.76 -13.61
N VAL A 56 13.15 -3.11 -12.43
CA VAL A 56 13.51 -4.33 -11.69
C VAL A 56 12.59 -5.49 -12.08
N GLY A 57 13.14 -6.53 -12.72
CA GLY A 57 12.45 -7.75 -13.09
C GLY A 57 12.80 -8.93 -12.18
N TYR A 58 11.94 -9.95 -12.15
CA TYR A 58 12.10 -11.11 -11.28
C TYR A 58 13.47 -11.81 -11.42
N ALA A 59 13.98 -11.92 -12.66
CA ALA A 59 15.26 -12.55 -12.96
C ALA A 59 16.50 -11.83 -12.35
N MET A 60 16.34 -10.62 -11.82
CA MET A 60 17.43 -9.87 -11.20
C MET A 60 17.53 -10.09 -9.69
N PHE A 61 16.52 -10.71 -9.07
CA PHE A 61 16.62 -11.13 -7.67
C PHE A 61 17.51 -12.38 -7.57
N ARG A 62 18.50 -12.32 -6.68
CA ARG A 62 19.29 -13.48 -6.26
C ARG A 62 19.05 -13.70 -4.77
N GLU A 63 18.92 -14.95 -4.37
CA GLU A 63 18.92 -15.37 -2.96
C GLU A 63 20.33 -15.27 -2.35
#